data_AF-A0A7X9E344-F1
#
_entry.id   AF-A0A7X9E344-F1
#
_cell.length_a   1.000
_cell.length_b   1.000
_cell.length_c   1.000
_cell.angle_alpha   90.00
_cell.angle_beta   90.00
_cell.angle_gamma   90.00
#
_symmetry.space_group_name_H-M   'P 1'
#
loop_
_entity.id
_entity.type
_entity.pdbx_description
1 polymer ?
#
loop_
_entity_poly.entity_id
_entity_poly.type
_entity_poly.pdbx_seq_one_letter_code
_entity_poly.pdbx_strand_id
1 'polypeptide(L)'
;MNAEKLYKISSELKDEFDKINVVNVLTQLKRHLQNMVNQPQQLAHQQNLTKSKKQLFDYLETAPSNDFSPIWRQIIEEIGGINLVGKNLKQRIENAFNSNQITPSSALEEINTILTETQSFYNGLNQINAGFASLNIGMEELEPGHCELSYLIPRKFTEENLSSLKKEIAELNFILNNISEVATGEKQEFKVNTLSSSDYTLYIELTLLIGNILIIATEKILNTYKTILEIKNLRNQLKEKGVPEKETKGIEQYANSTMETEIVKLAKEMVTQHYKGKDSARKNELINGLTISFNKIANRIDNGFNLDIRVETLPEAGKEEEKSAEQKQQEQFIKNIQKSSKSLEFINTSGDSILSLEEGKEDVNGTEENKK
;
A
#
# COMPACT_ATOMS: atom_id res chain seq x y z
N MET A 1 5.86 14.97 -2.18
CA MET A 1 4.66 14.96 -1.32
C MET A 1 3.68 16.01 -1.85
N ASN A 2 2.51 15.58 -2.31
CA ASN A 2 1.43 16.49 -2.74
C ASN A 2 0.75 17.10 -1.49
N ALA A 3 0.43 18.40 -1.53
CA ALA A 3 -0.12 19.11 -0.38
C ALA A 3 -1.55 18.66 0.00
N GLU A 4 -2.41 18.41 -0.98
CA GLU A 4 -3.80 17.94 -0.76
C GLU A 4 -3.83 16.53 -0.17
N LYS A 5 -2.89 15.68 -0.59
CA LYS A 5 -2.74 14.32 -0.05
C LYS A 5 -2.16 14.33 1.36
N LEU A 6 -1.16 15.17 1.62
CA LEU A 6 -0.69 15.39 2.98
C LEU A 6 -1.83 15.88 3.87
N TYR A 7 -2.64 16.83 3.38
CA TYR A 7 -3.80 17.33 4.13
C TYR A 7 -4.80 16.21 4.44
N LYS A 8 -5.14 15.39 3.45
CA LYS A 8 -6.04 14.25 3.66
C LYS A 8 -5.51 13.30 4.73
N ILE A 9 -4.24 12.90 4.64
CA ILE A 9 -3.59 11.98 5.59
C ILE A 9 -3.53 12.60 6.99
N SER A 10 -3.13 13.87 7.11
CA SER A 10 -3.04 14.55 8.42
C SER A 10 -4.41 14.76 9.05
N SER A 11 -5.46 14.94 8.24
CA SER A 11 -6.85 14.96 8.72
C SER A 11 -7.29 13.60 9.27
N GLU A 12 -7.11 12.52 8.52
CA GLU A 12 -7.50 11.17 8.95
C GLU A 12 -6.76 10.74 10.24
N LEU A 13 -5.47 11.07 10.35
CA LEU A 13 -4.70 10.82 11.58
C LEU A 13 -5.18 11.66 12.76
N LYS A 14 -5.53 12.93 12.52
CA LYS A 14 -6.09 13.79 13.57
C LYS A 14 -7.43 13.22 14.07
N ASP A 15 -8.30 12.79 13.15
CA ASP A 15 -9.58 12.18 13.49
C ASP A 15 -9.40 10.87 14.26
N GLU A 16 -8.40 10.06 13.91
CA GLU A 16 -7.97 8.90 14.70
C GLU A 16 -7.56 9.33 16.14
N PHE A 17 -6.78 10.39 16.31
CA PHE A 17 -6.38 10.85 17.64
C PHE A 17 -7.58 11.35 18.46
N ASP A 18 -8.50 12.05 17.82
CA ASP A 18 -9.65 12.68 18.46
C ASP A 18 -10.71 11.67 18.91
N LYS A 19 -10.90 10.59 18.15
CA LYS A 19 -11.94 9.57 18.39
C LYS A 19 -11.97 9.00 19.81
N ILE A 20 -10.80 8.86 20.46
CA ILE A 20 -10.73 8.50 21.89
C ILE A 20 -9.92 9.50 22.72
N ASN A 21 -9.52 10.62 22.13
CA ASN A 21 -8.58 11.57 22.74
C ASN A 21 -7.30 10.88 23.22
N VAL A 22 -6.56 10.31 22.26
CA VAL A 22 -5.36 9.48 22.49
C VAL A 22 -4.37 10.17 23.44
N VAL A 23 -4.10 11.46 23.23
CA VAL A 23 -3.17 12.24 24.08
C VAL A 23 -3.63 12.28 25.55
N ASN A 24 -4.93 12.46 25.80
CA ASN A 24 -5.46 12.45 27.15
C ASN A 24 -5.38 11.04 27.77
N VAL A 25 -5.67 9.98 27.01
CA VAL A 25 -5.56 8.60 27.50
C VAL A 25 -4.10 8.24 27.84
N LEU A 26 -3.12 8.63 27.01
CA LEU A 26 -1.69 8.47 27.35
C LEU A 26 -1.29 9.30 28.58
N THR A 27 -1.81 10.52 28.71
CA THR A 27 -1.58 11.36 29.90
C THR A 27 -2.09 10.68 31.17
N GLN A 28 -3.27 10.06 31.09
CA GLN A 28 -3.84 9.26 32.18
C GLN A 28 -2.98 8.01 32.46
N LEU A 29 -2.55 7.29 31.44
CA LEU A 29 -1.66 6.13 31.57
C LEU A 29 -0.37 6.50 32.32
N LYS A 30 0.31 7.58 31.90
CA LYS A 30 1.50 8.12 32.58
C LYS A 30 1.21 8.42 34.05
N ARG A 31 0.11 9.15 34.33
CA ARG A 31 -0.27 9.52 35.70
C ARG A 31 -0.54 8.30 36.56
N HIS A 32 -1.22 7.28 36.04
CA HIS A 32 -1.49 6.04 36.75
C HIS A 32 -0.23 5.22 37.02
N LEU A 33 0.69 5.19 36.05
CA LEU A 33 2.01 4.57 36.23
C LEU A 33 2.82 5.31 37.31
N GLN A 34 2.83 6.64 37.29
CA GLN A 34 3.49 7.46 38.31
C GLN A 34 2.93 7.21 39.72
N ASN A 35 1.61 7.10 39.86
CA ASN A 35 1.00 6.76 41.14
C ASN A 35 1.39 5.36 41.62
N MET A 36 1.47 4.38 40.71
CA MET A 36 1.92 3.03 41.04
C MET A 36 3.41 3.00 41.45
N VAL A 37 4.27 3.78 40.78
CA VAL A 37 5.69 3.95 41.14
C VAL A 37 5.81 4.54 42.55
N ASN A 38 5.03 5.58 42.85
CA ASN A 38 5.09 6.28 44.13
C ASN A 38 4.47 5.47 45.28
N GLN A 39 3.42 4.69 45.02
CA GLN A 39 2.63 3.97 46.03
C GLN A 39 2.23 2.56 45.54
N PRO A 40 3.18 1.63 45.36
CA PRO A 40 2.94 0.33 44.72
C PRO A 40 1.98 -0.59 45.50
N GLN A 41 1.88 -0.37 46.82
CA GLN A 41 1.04 -1.16 47.73
C GLN A 41 -0.46 -0.89 47.55
N GLN A 42 -0.85 0.21 46.90
CA GLN A 42 -2.26 0.55 46.73
C GLN A 42 -2.85 -0.14 45.49
N LEU A 43 -3.75 -1.10 45.73
CA LEU A 43 -4.41 -1.89 44.68
C LEU A 43 -5.14 -1.02 43.64
N ALA A 44 -5.73 0.11 44.06
CA ALA A 44 -6.45 1.03 43.17
C ALA A 44 -5.54 1.61 42.06
N HIS A 45 -4.27 1.88 42.34
CA HIS A 45 -3.33 2.40 41.33
C HIS A 45 -3.04 1.35 40.25
N GLN A 46 -2.88 0.09 40.65
CA GLN A 46 -2.67 -1.04 39.73
C GLN A 46 -3.90 -1.27 38.84
N GLN A 47 -5.10 -1.21 39.41
CA GLN A 47 -6.36 -1.35 38.67
C GLN A 47 -6.55 -0.22 37.64
N ASN A 48 -6.28 1.03 38.04
CA ASN A 48 -6.40 2.18 37.15
C ASN A 48 -5.37 2.16 36.00
N LEU A 49 -4.13 1.74 36.28
CA LEU A 49 -3.11 1.53 35.25
C LEU A 49 -3.56 0.46 34.24
N THR A 50 -4.05 -0.67 34.74
CA THR A 50 -4.53 -1.76 33.88
C THR A 50 -5.70 -1.32 32.99
N LYS A 51 -6.66 -0.58 33.56
CA LYS A 51 -7.82 -0.08 32.81
C LYS A 51 -7.43 0.91 31.71
N SER A 52 -6.59 1.89 32.03
CA SER A 52 -6.12 2.88 31.04
C SER A 52 -5.27 2.24 29.94
N LYS A 53 -4.39 1.30 30.30
CA LYS A 53 -3.63 0.50 29.33
C LYS A 53 -4.54 -0.28 28.40
N LYS A 54 -5.53 -1.00 28.94
CA LYS A 54 -6.48 -1.79 28.15
C LYS A 54 -7.28 -0.90 27.19
N GLN A 55 -7.84 0.21 27.67
CA GLN A 55 -8.60 1.14 26.84
C GLN A 55 -7.76 1.66 25.66
N LEU A 56 -6.52 2.04 25.91
CA LEU A 56 -5.62 2.51 24.86
C LEU A 56 -5.29 1.39 23.85
N PHE A 57 -5.00 0.19 24.34
CA PHE A 57 -4.58 -0.92 23.49
C PHE A 57 -5.72 -1.46 22.63
N ASP A 58 -6.92 -1.58 23.19
CA ASP A 58 -8.11 -2.00 22.44
C ASP A 58 -8.38 -1.03 21.27
N TYR A 59 -8.15 0.27 21.48
CA TYR A 59 -8.25 1.26 20.41
C TYR A 59 -7.12 1.13 19.38
N LEU A 60 -5.86 1.15 19.82
CA LEU A 60 -4.70 1.12 18.93
C LEU A 60 -4.64 -0.15 18.07
N GLU A 61 -5.17 -1.28 18.56
CA GLU A 61 -5.28 -2.53 17.80
C GLU A 61 -6.24 -2.41 16.60
N THR A 62 -7.23 -1.53 16.69
CA THR A 62 -8.30 -1.33 15.69
C THR A 62 -8.26 0.06 15.05
N ALA A 63 -7.17 0.81 15.26
CA ALA A 63 -6.99 2.15 14.73
C ALA A 63 -7.01 2.16 13.19
N PRO A 64 -7.66 3.16 12.54
CA PRO A 64 -7.72 3.28 11.08
C PRO A 64 -6.36 3.23 10.38
N SER A 65 -5.33 3.84 10.98
CA SER A 65 -3.96 3.85 10.45
C SER A 65 -3.36 2.45 10.24
N ASN A 66 -3.88 1.42 10.92
CA ASN A 66 -3.46 0.03 10.70
C ASN A 66 -3.85 -0.50 9.32
N ASP A 67 -4.89 0.06 8.70
CA ASP A 67 -5.39 -0.34 7.39
C ASP A 67 -4.95 0.61 6.27
N PHE A 68 -4.15 1.63 6.58
CA PHE A 68 -3.62 2.55 5.57
C PHE A 68 -2.68 1.83 4.60
N SER A 69 -2.76 2.25 3.34
CA SER A 69 -1.96 1.68 2.27
C SER A 69 -0.45 1.96 2.43
N PRO A 70 0.43 1.20 1.76
CA PRO A 70 1.87 1.38 1.88
C PRO A 70 2.34 2.82 1.62
N ILE A 71 1.75 3.49 0.63
CA ILE A 71 2.12 4.86 0.27
C ILE A 71 1.72 5.84 1.38
N TRP A 72 0.54 5.65 1.98
CA TRP A 72 0.15 6.45 3.14
C TRP A 72 1.07 6.20 4.33
N ARG A 73 1.48 4.95 4.56
CA ARG A 73 2.46 4.61 5.60
C ARG A 73 3.83 5.24 5.36
N GLN A 74 4.30 5.29 4.12
CA GLN A 74 5.54 5.99 3.75
C GLN A 74 5.42 7.48 4.07
N ILE A 75 4.32 8.13 3.69
CA ILE A 75 4.08 9.55 4.02
C ILE A 75 4.05 9.75 5.54
N ILE A 76 3.43 8.84 6.29
CA ILE A 76 3.41 8.86 7.77
C ILE A 76 4.82 8.74 8.34
N GLU A 77 5.67 7.89 7.76
CA GLU A 77 7.08 7.76 8.15
C GLU A 77 7.86 9.05 7.86
N GLU A 78 7.68 9.65 6.68
CA GLU A 78 8.32 10.91 6.29
C GLU A 78 7.98 12.08 7.21
N ILE A 79 6.74 12.14 7.72
CA ILE A 79 6.32 13.15 8.70
C ILE A 79 6.63 12.75 10.16
N GLY A 80 7.35 11.64 10.38
CA GLY A 80 7.80 11.18 11.70
C GLY A 80 6.71 10.51 12.56
N GLY A 81 5.58 10.14 11.97
CA GLY A 81 4.41 9.59 12.67
C GLY A 81 4.38 8.07 12.83
N ILE A 82 5.24 7.32 12.12
CA ILE A 82 5.09 5.85 11.99
C ILE A 82 5.08 5.10 13.33
N ASN A 83 5.83 5.58 14.32
CA ASN A 83 5.91 4.99 15.66
C ASN A 83 4.92 5.59 16.67
N LEU A 84 4.03 6.47 16.20
CA LEU A 84 3.11 7.28 17.01
C LEU A 84 1.64 7.00 16.69
N VAL A 85 1.35 6.01 15.84
CA VAL A 85 -0.01 5.65 15.38
C VAL A 85 -0.27 4.15 15.52
N GLY A 86 -1.55 3.78 15.64
CA GLY A 86 -2.02 2.40 15.64
C GLY A 86 -1.16 1.37 16.40
N LYS A 87 -0.94 0.21 15.77
CA LYS A 87 -0.20 -0.93 16.35
C LYS A 87 1.25 -0.60 16.68
N ASN A 88 1.89 0.30 15.95
CA ASN A 88 3.27 0.70 16.23
C ASN A 88 3.39 1.48 17.54
N LEU A 89 2.46 2.41 17.81
CA LEU A 89 2.39 3.09 19.11
C LEU A 89 2.11 2.09 20.23
N LYS A 90 1.18 1.16 20.02
CA LYS A 90 0.89 0.10 20.99
C LYS A 90 2.15 -0.71 21.31
N GLN A 91 2.85 -1.20 20.30
CA GLN A 91 4.07 -1.99 20.46
C GLN A 91 5.15 -1.21 21.21
N ARG A 92 5.30 0.08 20.91
CA ARG A 92 6.25 0.96 21.60
C ARG A 92 5.93 1.09 23.09
N ILE A 93 4.66 1.26 23.43
CA ILE A 93 4.20 1.31 24.83
C ILE A 93 4.38 -0.05 25.52
N GLU A 94 4.07 -1.15 24.83
CA GLU A 94 4.30 -2.52 25.36
C GLU A 94 5.76 -2.78 25.66
N ASN A 95 6.66 -2.40 24.74
CA ASN A 95 8.10 -2.52 24.93
C ASN A 95 8.58 -1.71 26.13
N ALA A 96 8.03 -0.52 26.36
CA ALA A 96 8.36 0.30 27.53
C ALA A 96 7.99 -0.37 28.86
N PHE A 97 6.87 -1.11 28.90
CA PHE A 97 6.53 -1.90 30.09
C PHE A 97 7.36 -3.19 30.20
N ASN A 98 7.60 -3.89 29.08
CA ASN A 98 8.24 -5.19 29.07
C ASN A 98 9.75 -5.12 29.34
N SER A 99 10.41 -4.09 28.83
CA SER A 99 11.86 -3.88 29.05
C SER A 99 12.18 -3.43 30.48
N ASN A 100 11.17 -2.91 31.20
CA ASN A 100 11.33 -2.26 32.49
C ASN A 100 10.50 -2.93 33.61
N GLN A 101 10.25 -4.24 33.51
CA GLN A 101 9.45 -4.99 34.50
C GLN A 101 10.02 -4.90 35.93
N ILE A 102 11.34 -4.71 36.07
CA ILE A 102 12.02 -4.60 37.36
C ILE A 102 12.05 -3.14 37.87
N THR A 103 12.05 -2.17 36.96
CA THR A 103 12.24 -0.74 37.27
C THR A 103 11.08 0.11 36.74
N PRO A 104 9.96 0.19 37.49
CA PRO A 104 8.80 0.98 37.08
C PRO A 104 9.10 2.46 36.78
N SER A 105 10.13 3.04 37.39
CA SER A 105 10.58 4.41 37.12
C SER A 105 11.14 4.59 35.70
N SER A 106 11.86 3.58 35.17
CA SER A 106 12.37 3.60 33.79
C SER A 106 11.23 3.47 32.78
N ALA A 107 10.23 2.61 33.07
CA ALA A 107 9.00 2.56 32.27
C ALA A 107 8.30 3.93 32.25
N LEU A 108 8.24 4.64 33.39
CA LEU A 108 7.61 5.95 33.48
C LEU A 108 8.32 7.01 32.60
N GLU A 109 9.65 6.99 32.56
CA GLU A 109 10.46 7.89 31.72
C GLU A 109 10.21 7.63 30.22
N GLU A 110 10.20 6.36 29.81
CA GLU A 110 9.89 6.00 28.42
C GLU A 110 8.46 6.38 28.03
N ILE A 111 7.47 6.12 28.88
CA ILE A 111 6.08 6.53 28.65
C ILE A 111 5.95 8.06 28.58
N ASN A 112 6.72 8.80 29.37
CA ASN A 112 6.74 10.25 29.29
C ASN A 112 7.34 10.77 27.96
N THR A 113 8.36 10.09 27.45
CA THR A 113 8.96 10.38 26.14
C THR A 113 7.94 10.13 25.02
N ILE A 114 7.29 8.96 25.03
CA ILE A 114 6.23 8.60 24.08
C ILE A 114 5.12 9.66 24.11
N LEU A 115 4.61 10.02 25.30
CA LEU A 115 3.57 11.05 25.43
C LEU A 115 4.00 12.40 24.82
N THR A 116 5.22 12.84 25.09
CA THR A 116 5.73 14.13 24.62
C THR A 116 5.81 14.17 23.09
N GLU A 117 6.30 13.09 22.48
CA GLU A 117 6.38 12.96 21.03
C GLU A 117 5.00 12.85 20.39
N THR A 118 4.11 12.01 20.95
CA THR A 118 2.72 11.87 20.49
C THR A 118 1.97 13.21 20.56
N GLN A 119 2.16 13.98 21.63
CA GLN A 119 1.54 15.30 21.77
C GLN A 119 2.11 16.31 20.76
N SER A 120 3.43 16.30 20.54
CA SER A 120 4.09 17.18 19.57
C SER A 120 3.62 16.86 18.15
N PHE A 121 3.53 15.57 17.80
CA PHE A 121 3.01 15.12 16.51
C PHE A 121 1.56 15.53 16.30
N TYR A 122 0.68 15.29 17.28
CA TYR A 122 -0.73 15.71 17.22
C TYR A 122 -0.88 17.23 17.07
N ASN A 123 -0.07 18.02 17.77
CA ASN A 123 -0.05 19.47 17.59
C ASN A 123 0.41 19.87 16.17
N GLY A 124 1.39 19.16 15.61
CA GLY A 124 1.82 19.33 14.23
C GLY A 124 0.69 19.05 13.22
N LEU A 125 -0.07 17.96 13.40
CA LEU A 125 -1.24 17.66 12.57
C LEU A 125 -2.27 18.79 12.61
N ASN A 126 -2.57 19.32 13.80
CA ASN A 126 -3.48 20.45 13.97
C ASN A 126 -2.99 21.71 13.23
N GLN A 127 -1.72 22.04 13.34
CA GLN A 127 -1.13 23.20 12.70
C GLN A 127 -1.10 23.08 11.17
N ILE A 128 -0.77 21.90 10.65
CA ILE A 128 -0.77 21.63 9.21
C ILE A 128 -2.19 21.74 8.66
N ASN A 129 -3.19 21.12 9.29
CA ASN A 129 -4.58 21.18 8.85
C ASN A 129 -5.12 22.63 8.85
N ALA A 130 -4.82 23.40 9.91
CA ALA A 130 -5.19 24.81 9.97
C ALA A 130 -4.47 25.65 8.91
N GLY A 131 -3.19 25.37 8.66
CA GLY A 131 -2.39 26.01 7.63
C GLY A 131 -2.96 25.78 6.24
N PHE A 132 -3.24 24.53 5.87
CA PHE A 132 -3.85 24.20 4.58
C PHE A 132 -5.22 24.84 4.40
N ALA A 133 -6.09 24.77 5.42
CA ALA A 133 -7.37 25.45 5.40
C ALA A 133 -7.22 26.97 5.19
N SER A 134 -6.27 27.61 5.88
CA SER A 134 -6.03 29.06 5.76
C SER A 134 -5.51 29.48 4.38
N LEU A 135 -4.84 28.56 3.69
CA LEU A 135 -4.32 28.75 2.32
C LEU A 135 -5.32 28.32 1.25
N ASN A 136 -6.52 27.87 1.61
CA ASN A 136 -7.53 27.29 0.73
C ASN A 136 -7.01 26.10 -0.09
N ILE A 137 -6.12 25.30 0.51
CA ILE A 137 -5.69 24.03 -0.06
C ILE A 137 -6.74 22.98 0.33
N GLY A 138 -7.33 22.32 -0.67
CA GLY A 138 -8.32 21.26 -0.46
C GLY A 138 -7.69 19.95 0.01
N MET A 139 -8.53 19.03 0.50
CA MET A 139 -8.14 17.64 0.66
C MET A 139 -8.35 16.91 -0.65
N GLU A 140 -7.47 15.96 -0.94
CA GLU A 140 -7.66 15.07 -2.09
C GLU A 140 -8.83 14.11 -1.79
N GLU A 141 -9.90 14.24 -2.55
CA GLU A 141 -11.10 13.40 -2.47
C GLU A 141 -11.20 12.49 -3.69
N LEU A 142 -11.68 11.27 -3.46
CA LEU A 142 -12.02 10.33 -4.51
C LEU A 142 -13.54 10.21 -4.53
N GLU A 143 -14.15 10.40 -5.69
CA GLU A 143 -15.61 10.31 -5.82
C GLU A 143 -16.10 8.89 -5.48
N PRO A 144 -17.28 8.73 -4.86
CA PRO A 144 -17.84 7.42 -4.54
C PRO A 144 -17.89 6.50 -5.76
N GLY A 145 -17.33 5.29 -5.63
CA GLY A 145 -17.26 4.34 -6.74
C GLY A 145 -16.20 4.64 -7.79
N HIS A 146 -15.32 5.62 -7.57
CA HIS A 146 -14.09 5.79 -8.36
C HIS A 146 -12.93 5.04 -7.70
N CYS A 147 -11.96 4.63 -8.52
CA CYS A 147 -10.71 4.04 -8.07
C CYS A 147 -9.54 4.93 -8.48
N GLU A 148 -8.49 4.91 -7.69
CA GLU A 148 -7.23 5.56 -8.03
C GLU A 148 -6.08 4.57 -7.87
N LEU A 149 -5.31 4.41 -8.95
CA LEU A 149 -4.01 3.74 -8.91
C LEU A 149 -2.96 4.75 -8.47
N SER A 150 -2.23 4.39 -7.43
CA SER A 150 -0.98 5.04 -7.05
C SER A 150 0.19 4.18 -7.55
N TYR A 151 1.04 4.76 -8.38
CA TYR A 151 2.16 4.08 -9.03
C TYR A 151 3.47 4.76 -8.66
N LEU A 152 4.24 4.13 -7.75
CA LEU A 152 5.50 4.63 -7.22
C LEU A 152 6.67 4.15 -8.07
N ILE A 153 7.43 5.09 -8.62
CA ILE A 153 8.62 4.82 -9.44
C ILE A 153 9.88 5.09 -8.61
N PRO A 154 10.71 4.08 -8.31
CA PRO A 154 11.95 4.29 -7.58
C PRO A 154 12.89 5.22 -8.35
N ARG A 155 13.38 6.29 -7.70
CA ARG A 155 14.32 7.24 -8.32
C ARG A 155 15.54 6.57 -8.95
N LYS A 156 16.07 5.56 -8.25
CA LYS A 156 17.20 4.74 -8.72
C LYS A 156 16.91 4.05 -10.05
N PHE A 157 15.68 3.60 -10.28
CA PHE A 157 15.28 2.96 -11.53
C PHE A 157 15.33 3.94 -12.71
N THR A 158 14.94 5.20 -12.47
CA THR A 158 14.95 6.24 -13.50
C THR A 158 16.30 6.92 -13.70
N GLU A 159 17.31 6.61 -12.87
CA GLU A 159 18.58 7.36 -12.80
C GLU A 159 18.39 8.88 -12.75
N GLU A 160 17.26 9.32 -12.16
CA GLU A 160 16.82 10.72 -12.08
C GLU A 160 16.76 11.48 -13.42
N ASN A 161 16.58 10.77 -14.55
CA ASN A 161 16.53 11.38 -15.86
C ASN A 161 15.13 11.32 -16.52
N LEU A 162 14.81 12.35 -17.30
CA LEU A 162 13.49 12.51 -17.92
C LEU A 162 13.20 11.44 -18.98
N SER A 163 14.22 10.92 -19.66
CA SER A 163 14.04 9.91 -20.70
C SER A 163 13.55 8.59 -20.11
N SER A 164 14.15 8.15 -19.01
CA SER A 164 13.73 6.96 -18.27
C SER A 164 12.35 7.14 -17.66
N LEU A 165 12.04 8.31 -17.09
CA LEU A 165 10.71 8.59 -16.57
C LEU A 165 9.64 8.57 -17.68
N LYS A 166 9.93 9.17 -18.84
CA LYS A 166 9.04 9.13 -20.03
C LYS A 166 8.77 7.70 -20.47
N LYS A 167 9.82 6.86 -20.54
CA LYS A 167 9.67 5.44 -20.89
C LYS A 167 8.73 4.75 -19.92
N GLU A 168 8.93 4.92 -18.62
CA GLU A 168 8.09 4.26 -17.62
C GLU A 168 6.62 4.70 -17.68
N ILE A 169 6.35 5.98 -17.94
CA ILE A 169 4.98 6.45 -18.16
C ILE A 169 4.34 5.75 -19.38
N ALA A 170 5.10 5.56 -20.47
CA ALA A 170 4.60 4.85 -21.65
C ALA A 170 4.33 3.36 -21.35
N GLU A 171 5.18 2.73 -20.55
CA GLU A 171 5.01 1.34 -20.11
C GLU A 171 3.78 1.17 -19.22
N LEU A 172 3.56 2.07 -18.28
CA LEU A 172 2.35 2.08 -17.46
C LEU A 172 1.09 2.25 -18.34
N ASN A 173 1.12 3.16 -19.30
CA ASN A 173 0.01 3.34 -20.24
C ASN A 173 -0.27 2.08 -21.08
N PHE A 174 0.78 1.37 -21.50
CA PHE A 174 0.64 0.09 -22.21
C PHE A 174 -0.06 -0.96 -21.34
N ILE A 175 0.40 -1.12 -20.09
CA ILE A 175 -0.18 -2.05 -19.11
C ILE A 175 -1.67 -1.75 -18.91
N LEU A 176 -1.99 -0.49 -18.61
CA LEU A 176 -3.36 -0.08 -18.33
C LEU A 176 -4.27 -0.25 -19.55
N ASN A 177 -3.77 -0.01 -20.77
CA ASN A 177 -4.57 -0.20 -21.98
C ASN A 177 -4.92 -1.66 -22.27
N ASN A 178 -4.01 -2.61 -22.03
CA ASN A 178 -4.34 -4.03 -22.18
C ASN A 178 -5.39 -4.47 -21.15
N ILE A 179 -5.33 -3.94 -19.93
CA ILE A 179 -6.35 -4.21 -18.89
C ILE A 179 -7.68 -3.56 -19.27
N SER A 180 -7.67 -2.31 -19.75
CA SER A 180 -8.87 -1.61 -20.21
C SER A 180 -9.58 -2.39 -21.31
N GLU A 181 -8.83 -2.90 -22.27
CA GLU A 181 -9.43 -3.61 -23.39
C GLU A 181 -10.06 -4.93 -22.96
N VAL A 182 -9.46 -5.63 -21.99
CA VAL A 182 -10.08 -6.81 -21.38
C VAL A 182 -11.34 -6.45 -20.59
N ALA A 183 -11.32 -5.32 -19.88
CA ALA A 183 -12.43 -4.85 -19.06
C ALA A 183 -13.64 -4.36 -19.88
N THR A 184 -13.37 -3.57 -20.92
CA THR A 184 -14.38 -2.75 -21.62
C THR A 184 -14.54 -3.14 -23.09
N GLY A 185 -13.56 -3.85 -23.67
CA GLY A 185 -13.46 -4.11 -25.10
C GLY A 185 -12.65 -3.07 -25.86
N GLU A 186 -12.26 -1.97 -25.22
CA GLU A 186 -11.58 -0.84 -25.87
C GLU A 186 -10.40 -0.32 -25.03
N LYS A 187 -9.42 0.28 -25.73
CA LYS A 187 -8.35 1.06 -25.11
C LYS A 187 -8.89 2.44 -24.71
N GLN A 188 -8.33 3.03 -23.67
CA GLN A 188 -8.78 4.33 -23.18
C GLN A 188 -7.62 5.21 -22.73
N GLU A 189 -7.83 6.52 -22.77
CA GLU A 189 -6.92 7.47 -22.17
C GLU A 189 -7.14 7.52 -20.65
N PHE A 190 -6.04 7.57 -19.89
CA PHE A 190 -6.08 7.58 -18.44
C PHE A 190 -5.74 8.97 -17.92
N LYS A 191 -6.62 9.51 -17.07
CA LYS A 191 -6.41 10.81 -16.44
C LYS A 191 -5.41 10.67 -15.28
N VAL A 192 -4.32 11.42 -15.36
CA VAL A 192 -3.40 11.62 -14.24
C VAL A 192 -3.98 12.72 -13.36
N ASN A 193 -4.43 12.37 -12.16
CA ASN A 193 -4.95 13.33 -11.19
C ASN A 193 -3.82 14.15 -10.56
N THR A 194 -2.78 13.45 -10.11
CA THR A 194 -1.68 14.05 -9.36
C THR A 194 -0.34 13.40 -9.72
N LEU A 195 0.74 14.21 -9.66
CA LEU A 195 2.12 13.75 -9.70
C LEU A 195 2.85 14.20 -8.43
N SER A 196 3.45 13.26 -7.70
CA SER A 196 4.36 13.57 -6.59
C SER A 196 5.80 13.56 -7.08
N SER A 197 6.49 14.68 -6.90
CA SER A 197 7.91 14.81 -7.28
C SER A 197 8.88 14.28 -6.24
N SER A 198 8.49 14.13 -4.96
CA SER A 198 9.39 13.59 -3.93
C SER A 198 9.82 12.16 -4.27
N ASP A 199 8.86 11.30 -4.65
CA ASP A 199 9.09 9.87 -4.87
C ASP A 199 8.58 9.38 -6.23
N TYR A 200 8.53 10.25 -7.25
CA TYR A 200 7.97 9.96 -8.59
C TYR A 200 6.73 9.06 -8.54
N THR A 201 5.67 9.56 -7.92
CA THR A 201 4.39 8.84 -7.80
C THR A 201 3.35 9.42 -8.74
N LEU A 202 2.76 8.58 -9.57
CA LEU A 202 1.61 8.92 -10.41
C LEU A 202 0.32 8.46 -9.72
N TYR A 203 -0.68 9.34 -9.69
CA TYR A 203 -2.02 9.02 -9.23
C TYR A 203 -2.98 9.07 -10.43
N ILE A 204 -3.54 7.92 -10.79
CA ILE A 204 -4.26 7.71 -12.04
C ILE A 204 -5.69 7.27 -11.75
N GLU A 205 -6.65 7.94 -12.35
CA GLU A 205 -8.07 7.61 -12.24
C GLU A 205 -8.39 6.31 -13.01
N LEU A 206 -9.03 5.36 -12.33
CA LEU A 206 -9.46 4.07 -12.88
C LEU A 206 -10.96 3.85 -12.63
N THR A 207 -11.59 3.09 -13.52
CA THR A 207 -12.93 2.53 -13.26
C THR A 207 -12.83 1.37 -12.27
N LEU A 208 -13.92 1.05 -11.55
CA LEU A 208 -13.98 -0.07 -10.61
C LEU A 208 -13.54 -1.40 -11.21
N LEU A 209 -13.96 -1.68 -12.45
CA LEU A 209 -13.63 -2.94 -13.12
C LEU A 209 -12.14 -3.04 -13.42
N ILE A 210 -11.53 -1.96 -13.93
CA ILE A 210 -10.09 -1.91 -14.23
C ILE A 210 -9.28 -2.01 -12.93
N GLY A 211 -9.67 -1.24 -11.90
CA GLY A 211 -9.06 -1.33 -10.58
C GLY A 211 -9.15 -2.72 -9.96
N ASN A 212 -10.30 -3.38 -10.08
CA ASN A 212 -10.50 -4.75 -9.60
C ASN A 212 -9.64 -5.79 -10.35
N ILE A 213 -9.48 -5.67 -11.67
CA ILE A 213 -8.59 -6.57 -12.43
C ILE A 213 -7.13 -6.34 -12.03
N LEU A 214 -6.71 -5.08 -11.96
CA LEU A 214 -5.33 -4.73 -11.63
C LEU A 214 -4.94 -5.15 -10.21
N ILE A 215 -5.80 -4.92 -9.20
CA ILE A 215 -5.50 -5.29 -7.81
C ILE A 215 -5.38 -6.81 -7.64
N ILE A 216 -6.29 -7.59 -8.26
CA ILE A 216 -6.28 -9.06 -8.17
C ILE A 216 -5.04 -9.61 -8.86
N ALA A 217 -4.67 -9.05 -10.02
CA ALA A 217 -3.46 -9.45 -10.73
C ALA A 217 -2.21 -9.13 -9.92
N THR A 218 -2.12 -7.92 -9.39
CA THR A 218 -0.98 -7.45 -8.58
C THR A 218 -0.83 -8.30 -7.30
N GLU A 219 -1.91 -8.59 -6.58
CA GLU A 219 -1.89 -9.45 -5.40
C GLU A 219 -1.36 -10.86 -5.72
N LYS A 220 -1.84 -11.48 -6.81
CA LYS A 220 -1.38 -12.81 -7.23
C LYS A 220 0.10 -12.80 -7.62
N ILE A 221 0.55 -11.77 -8.36
CA ILE A 221 1.95 -11.61 -8.74
C ILE A 221 2.82 -11.42 -7.50
N LEU A 222 2.43 -10.56 -6.56
CA LEU A 222 3.17 -10.32 -5.31
C LEU A 222 3.28 -11.58 -4.46
N ASN A 223 2.19 -12.35 -4.34
CA ASN A 223 2.22 -13.60 -3.57
C ASN A 223 3.19 -14.62 -4.20
N THR A 224 3.15 -14.79 -5.52
CA THR A 224 4.12 -15.63 -6.24
C THR A 224 5.54 -15.12 -6.07
N TYR A 225 5.74 -13.80 -6.14
CA TYR A 225 7.04 -13.18 -5.93
C TYR A 225 7.58 -13.42 -4.52
N LYS A 226 6.76 -13.27 -3.47
CA LYS A 226 7.13 -13.58 -2.08
C LYS A 226 7.61 -15.03 -1.93
N THR A 227 6.91 -15.99 -2.54
CA THR A 227 7.33 -17.40 -2.55
C THR A 227 8.68 -17.59 -3.27
N ILE A 228 8.88 -16.94 -4.42
CA ILE A 228 10.14 -17.04 -5.16
C ILE A 228 11.31 -16.42 -4.37
N LEU A 229 11.07 -15.28 -3.74
CA LEU A 229 12.05 -14.61 -2.89
C LEU A 229 12.47 -15.50 -1.71
N GLU A 230 11.53 -16.17 -1.07
CA GLU A 230 11.81 -17.14 -0.01
C GLU A 230 12.68 -18.31 -0.54
N ILE A 231 12.33 -18.87 -1.70
CA ILE A 231 13.13 -19.94 -2.34
C ILE A 231 14.56 -19.47 -2.62
N LYS A 232 14.76 -18.25 -3.13
CA LYS A 232 16.10 -17.70 -3.38
C LYS A 232 16.87 -17.42 -2.10
N ASN A 233 16.21 -16.92 -1.06
CA ASN A 233 16.85 -16.74 0.25
C ASN A 233 17.32 -18.07 0.83
N LEU A 234 16.50 -19.12 0.76
CA LEU A 234 16.89 -20.47 1.18
C LEU A 234 18.07 -21.02 0.36
N ARG A 235 18.08 -20.79 -0.96
CA ARG A 235 19.23 -21.12 -1.82
C ARG A 235 20.50 -20.40 -1.36
N ASN A 236 20.44 -19.10 -1.10
CA ASN A 236 21.59 -18.32 -0.67
C ASN A 236 22.16 -18.84 0.65
N GLN A 237 21.29 -19.22 1.59
CA GLN A 237 21.72 -19.88 2.83
C GLN A 237 22.41 -21.23 2.60
N LEU A 238 21.99 -22.01 1.59
CA LEU A 238 22.69 -23.25 1.21
C LEU A 238 24.09 -22.95 0.64
N LYS A 239 24.20 -21.92 -0.19
CA LYS A 239 25.48 -21.46 -0.76
C LYS A 239 26.44 -21.00 0.34
N GLU A 240 25.96 -20.21 1.31
CA GLU A 240 26.74 -19.77 2.49
C GLU A 240 27.21 -20.95 3.34
N LYS A 241 26.42 -22.03 3.39
CA LYS A 241 26.78 -23.29 4.07
C LYS A 241 27.68 -24.21 3.24
N GLY A 242 28.16 -23.75 2.08
CA GLY A 242 29.14 -24.46 1.24
C GLY A 242 28.55 -25.43 0.21
N VAL A 243 27.24 -25.38 -0.05
CA VAL A 243 26.63 -26.16 -1.15
C VAL A 243 27.07 -25.56 -2.49
N PRO A 244 27.69 -26.35 -3.40
CA PRO A 244 28.15 -25.84 -4.69
C PRO A 244 27.02 -25.32 -5.57
N GLU A 245 27.27 -24.25 -6.33
CA GLU A 245 26.28 -23.60 -7.18
C GLU A 245 25.60 -24.53 -8.18
N LYS A 246 26.37 -25.47 -8.76
CA LYS A 246 25.87 -26.50 -9.69
C LYS A 246 24.74 -27.35 -9.10
N GLU A 247 24.73 -27.57 -7.78
CA GLU A 247 23.70 -28.37 -7.09
C GLU A 247 22.44 -27.52 -6.77
N THR A 248 22.50 -26.20 -6.96
CA THR A 248 21.39 -25.27 -6.70
C THR A 248 20.83 -24.60 -7.96
N LYS A 249 21.45 -24.81 -9.13
CA LYS A 249 21.05 -24.16 -10.39
C LYS A 249 19.62 -24.46 -10.82
N GLY A 250 19.13 -25.67 -10.55
CA GLY A 250 17.75 -26.07 -10.85
C GLY A 250 16.70 -25.27 -10.07
N ILE A 251 17.06 -24.76 -8.89
CA ILE A 251 16.17 -23.95 -8.04
C ILE A 251 15.88 -22.59 -8.71
N GLU A 252 16.87 -22.00 -9.38
CA GLU A 252 16.73 -20.72 -10.09
C GLU A 252 15.86 -20.84 -11.34
N GLN A 253 16.03 -21.90 -12.11
CA GLN A 253 15.19 -22.17 -13.28
C GLN A 253 13.74 -22.48 -12.89
N TYR A 254 13.55 -23.19 -11.77
CA TYR A 254 12.22 -23.45 -11.23
C TYR A 254 11.52 -22.15 -10.80
N ALA A 255 12.24 -21.26 -10.12
CA ALA A 255 11.71 -19.96 -9.69
C ALA A 255 11.19 -19.10 -10.86
N ASN A 256 12.00 -18.91 -11.91
CA ASN A 256 11.59 -18.09 -13.07
C ASN A 256 10.42 -18.72 -13.83
N SER A 257 10.47 -20.04 -14.08
CA SER A 257 9.39 -20.74 -14.77
C SER A 257 8.07 -20.76 -13.98
N THR A 258 8.15 -20.70 -12.64
CA THR A 258 6.97 -20.58 -11.77
C THR A 258 6.24 -19.26 -12.01
N MET A 259 6.95 -18.13 -12.05
CA MET A 259 6.31 -16.83 -12.28
C MET A 259 5.69 -16.75 -13.68
N GLU A 260 6.41 -17.16 -14.73
CA GLU A 260 5.90 -17.18 -16.10
C GLU A 260 4.62 -18.02 -16.22
N THR A 261 4.62 -19.21 -15.62
CA THR A 261 3.47 -20.14 -15.68
C THR A 261 2.24 -19.54 -14.98
N GLU A 262 2.42 -18.97 -13.78
CA GLU A 262 1.31 -18.35 -13.05
C GLU A 262 0.80 -17.08 -13.76
N ILE A 263 1.68 -16.27 -14.38
CA ILE A 263 1.26 -15.10 -15.16
C ILE A 263 0.43 -15.49 -16.38
N VAL A 264 0.84 -16.51 -17.16
CA VAL A 264 0.07 -16.98 -18.31
C VAL A 264 -1.30 -17.49 -17.89
N LYS A 265 -1.37 -18.22 -16.78
CA LYS A 265 -2.61 -18.72 -16.20
C LYS A 265 -3.51 -17.57 -15.73
N LEU A 266 -2.93 -16.59 -15.06
CA LEU A 266 -3.62 -15.38 -14.61
C LEU A 266 -4.19 -14.58 -15.79
N ALA A 267 -3.41 -14.36 -16.85
CA ALA A 267 -3.87 -13.67 -18.05
C ALA A 267 -5.08 -14.39 -18.69
N LYS A 268 -5.00 -15.73 -18.83
CA LYS A 268 -6.12 -16.55 -19.32
C LYS A 268 -7.36 -16.43 -18.44
N GLU A 269 -7.18 -16.47 -17.13
CA GLU A 269 -8.26 -16.31 -16.15
C GLU A 269 -8.95 -14.94 -16.30
N MET A 270 -8.17 -13.85 -16.33
CA MET A 270 -8.70 -12.49 -16.43
C MET A 270 -9.46 -12.26 -17.74
N VAL A 271 -8.91 -12.70 -18.88
CA VAL A 271 -9.61 -12.60 -20.17
C VAL A 271 -10.91 -13.41 -20.16
N THR A 272 -10.87 -14.64 -19.63
CA THR A 272 -12.06 -15.50 -19.60
C THR A 272 -13.18 -14.93 -18.74
N GLN A 273 -12.83 -14.30 -17.61
CA GLN A 273 -13.79 -13.75 -16.66
C GLN A 273 -14.38 -12.40 -17.09
N HIS A 274 -13.58 -11.56 -17.74
CA HIS A 274 -13.93 -10.15 -17.95
C HIS A 274 -14.20 -9.76 -19.40
N TYR A 275 -13.53 -10.38 -20.38
CA TYR A 275 -13.72 -10.02 -21.77
C TYR A 275 -15.01 -10.62 -22.34
N LYS A 276 -15.94 -9.74 -22.72
CA LYS A 276 -17.28 -10.11 -23.22
C LYS A 276 -17.31 -10.46 -24.71
N GLY A 277 -16.24 -10.18 -25.46
CA GLY A 277 -16.16 -10.49 -26.88
C GLY A 277 -16.16 -12.00 -27.17
N LYS A 278 -16.64 -12.38 -28.35
CA LYS A 278 -16.79 -13.79 -28.76
C LYS A 278 -15.67 -14.29 -29.69
N ASP A 279 -14.87 -13.38 -30.24
CA ASP A 279 -13.79 -13.72 -31.17
C ASP A 279 -12.64 -14.44 -30.44
N SER A 280 -12.37 -15.68 -30.84
CA SER A 280 -11.30 -16.51 -30.27
C SER A 280 -9.91 -16.01 -30.64
N ALA A 281 -9.74 -15.42 -31.84
CA ALA A 281 -8.48 -14.81 -32.24
C ALA A 281 -8.17 -13.60 -31.36
N ARG A 282 -9.14 -12.70 -31.19
CA ARG A 282 -8.96 -11.53 -30.31
C ARG A 282 -8.71 -11.92 -28.85
N LYS A 283 -9.39 -12.96 -28.34
CA LYS A 283 -9.12 -13.49 -27.00
C LYS A 283 -7.66 -13.92 -26.83
N ASN A 284 -7.09 -14.61 -27.82
CA ASN A 284 -5.69 -15.04 -27.75
C ASN A 284 -4.73 -13.84 -27.78
N GLU A 285 -5.01 -12.81 -28.57
CA GLU A 285 -4.24 -11.57 -28.59
C GLU A 285 -4.27 -10.85 -27.22
N LEU A 286 -5.46 -10.75 -26.61
CA LEU A 286 -5.63 -10.16 -25.28
C LEU A 286 -4.91 -10.96 -24.19
N ILE A 287 -4.92 -12.29 -24.28
CA ILE A 287 -4.16 -13.14 -23.35
C ILE A 287 -2.67 -12.85 -23.47
N ASN A 288 -2.13 -12.72 -24.69
CA ASN A 288 -0.73 -12.39 -24.91
C ASN A 288 -0.40 -10.98 -24.40
N GLY A 289 -1.23 -9.98 -24.72
CA GLY A 289 -1.05 -8.60 -24.25
C GLY A 289 -1.08 -8.48 -22.72
N LEU A 290 -2.01 -9.17 -22.05
CA LEU A 290 -2.04 -9.23 -20.59
C LEU A 290 -0.84 -9.99 -20.01
N THR A 291 -0.39 -11.07 -20.65
CA THR A 291 0.81 -11.80 -20.21
C THR A 291 2.02 -10.86 -20.18
N ILE A 292 2.24 -10.09 -21.26
CA ILE A 292 3.31 -9.09 -21.32
C ILE A 292 3.12 -8.01 -20.24
N SER A 293 1.90 -7.51 -20.07
CA SER A 293 1.60 -6.48 -19.07
C SER A 293 1.85 -6.96 -17.64
N PHE A 294 1.52 -8.21 -17.34
CA PHE A 294 1.75 -8.82 -16.04
C PHE A 294 3.23 -9.17 -15.81
N ASN A 295 3.96 -9.59 -16.84
CA ASN A 295 5.42 -9.71 -16.77
C ASN A 295 6.07 -8.37 -16.42
N LYS A 296 5.63 -7.29 -17.07
CA LYS A 296 6.08 -5.92 -16.78
C LYS A 296 5.83 -5.56 -15.32
N ILE A 297 4.62 -5.78 -14.81
CA ILE A 297 4.28 -5.53 -13.38
C ILE A 297 5.20 -6.34 -12.46
N ALA A 298 5.40 -7.63 -12.74
CA ALA A 298 6.24 -8.50 -11.91
C ALA A 298 7.70 -8.04 -11.86
N ASN A 299 8.30 -7.70 -13.00
CA ASN A 299 9.65 -7.13 -13.05
C ASN A 299 9.74 -5.79 -12.31
N ARG A 300 8.70 -4.94 -12.39
CA ARG A 300 8.66 -3.65 -11.66
C ARG A 300 8.59 -3.84 -10.15
N ILE A 301 7.76 -4.77 -9.68
CA ILE A 301 7.73 -5.16 -8.26
C ILE A 301 9.12 -5.61 -7.78
N ASP A 302 9.79 -6.45 -8.56
CA ASP A 302 11.15 -6.92 -8.26
C ASP A 302 12.17 -5.77 -8.21
N ASN A 303 12.00 -4.76 -9.07
CA ASN A 303 12.80 -3.54 -9.10
C ASN A 303 12.36 -2.47 -8.08
N GLY A 304 11.49 -2.81 -7.12
CA GLY A 304 11.12 -1.96 -5.99
C GLY A 304 10.00 -0.95 -6.27
N PHE A 305 9.29 -1.09 -7.38
CA PHE A 305 8.08 -0.31 -7.61
C PHE A 305 6.99 -0.69 -6.61
N ASN A 306 6.16 0.29 -6.25
CA ASN A 306 4.98 0.04 -5.44
C ASN A 306 3.72 0.43 -6.22
N LEU A 307 2.75 -0.47 -6.22
CA LEU A 307 1.43 -0.24 -6.79
C LEU A 307 0.43 -0.34 -5.66
N ASP A 308 -0.44 0.65 -5.54
CA ASP A 308 -1.54 0.66 -4.59
C ASP A 308 -2.81 1.11 -5.30
N ILE A 309 -3.95 0.54 -4.93
CA ILE A 309 -5.24 0.96 -5.47
C ILE A 309 -6.16 1.28 -4.30
N ARG A 310 -6.63 2.52 -4.26
CA ARG A 310 -7.67 2.93 -3.34
C ARG A 310 -9.00 3.07 -4.06
N VAL A 311 -10.08 2.86 -3.31
CA VAL A 311 -11.45 2.97 -3.80
C VAL A 311 -12.31 3.63 -2.74
N GLU A 312 -13.15 4.57 -3.17
CA GLU A 312 -14.13 5.18 -2.28
C GLU A 312 -15.41 4.33 -2.27
N THR A 313 -15.99 4.16 -1.08
CA THR A 313 -17.19 3.33 -0.92
C THR A 313 -18.40 4.01 -1.56
N LEU A 314 -19.34 3.20 -2.06
CA LEU A 314 -20.63 3.74 -2.47
C LEU A 314 -21.41 4.21 -1.24
N PRO A 315 -22.23 5.27 -1.36
CA PRO A 315 -23.11 5.70 -0.27
C PRO A 315 -24.01 4.53 0.16
N GLU A 316 -24.31 4.42 1.46
CA GLU A 316 -25.26 3.42 1.93
C GLU A 316 -26.62 3.65 1.25
N ALA A 317 -27.05 2.67 0.44
CA ALA A 317 -28.41 2.66 -0.07
C ALA A 317 -29.38 2.62 1.13
N GLY A 318 -30.44 3.44 1.09
CA GLY A 318 -31.47 3.45 2.12
C GLY A 318 -32.00 2.03 2.38
N LYS A 319 -32.37 1.73 3.65
CA LYS A 319 -32.70 0.38 4.15
C LYS A 319 -33.82 -0.37 3.40
N GLU A 320 -34.47 0.25 2.42
CA GLU A 320 -35.66 -0.26 1.73
C GLU A 320 -35.46 -0.50 0.22
N GLU A 321 -34.30 -0.21 -0.37
CA GLU A 321 -34.08 -0.43 -1.81
C GLU A 321 -33.39 -1.77 -2.10
N GLU A 322 -34.05 -2.60 -2.91
CA GLU A 322 -33.47 -3.84 -3.42
C GLU A 322 -32.35 -3.50 -4.41
N LYS A 323 -31.09 -3.78 -4.02
CA LYS A 323 -29.91 -3.45 -4.84
C LYS A 323 -29.98 -4.13 -6.20
N SER A 324 -29.78 -3.36 -7.26
CA SER A 324 -29.66 -3.85 -8.63
C SER A 324 -28.47 -4.80 -8.79
N ALA A 325 -28.47 -5.62 -9.86
CA ALA A 325 -27.35 -6.51 -10.16
C ALA A 325 -26.03 -5.74 -10.37
N GLU A 326 -26.11 -4.55 -10.96
CA GLU A 326 -24.96 -3.66 -11.19
C GLU A 326 -24.40 -3.12 -9.87
N GLN A 327 -25.25 -2.64 -8.96
CA GLN A 327 -24.83 -2.20 -7.63
C GLN A 327 -24.18 -3.33 -6.82
N LYS A 328 -24.75 -4.55 -6.86
CA LYS A 328 -24.16 -5.73 -6.22
C LYS A 328 -22.77 -6.05 -6.78
N GLN A 329 -22.59 -5.90 -8.09
CA GLN A 329 -21.31 -6.13 -8.75
C GLN A 329 -20.28 -5.05 -8.38
N GLN A 330 -20.66 -3.78 -8.36
CA GLN A 330 -19.81 -2.68 -7.91
C GLN A 330 -19.35 -2.86 -6.46
N GLU A 331 -20.27 -3.23 -5.56
CA GLU A 331 -19.94 -3.55 -4.16
C GLU A 331 -18.98 -4.72 -4.03
N GLN A 332 -19.10 -5.74 -4.90
CA GLN A 332 -18.16 -6.84 -4.93
C GLN A 332 -16.77 -6.38 -5.37
N PHE A 333 -16.66 -5.52 -6.38
CA PHE A 333 -15.39 -4.94 -6.80
C PHE A 333 -14.75 -4.10 -5.70
N ILE A 334 -15.52 -3.24 -5.03
CA ILE A 334 -15.04 -2.44 -3.89
C ILE A 334 -14.48 -3.35 -2.80
N LYS A 335 -15.22 -4.40 -2.41
CA LYS A 335 -14.78 -5.35 -1.38
C LYS A 335 -13.50 -6.09 -1.78
N ASN A 336 -13.38 -6.49 -3.05
CA ASN A 336 -12.17 -7.13 -3.54
C ASN A 336 -10.97 -6.18 -3.47
N ILE A 337 -11.13 -4.95 -3.96
CA ILE A 337 -10.07 -3.92 -3.91
C ILE A 337 -9.65 -3.67 -2.46
N GLN A 338 -10.60 -3.36 -1.57
CA GLN A 338 -10.28 -3.12 -0.15
C GLN A 338 -9.59 -4.30 0.53
N LYS A 339 -9.98 -5.54 0.19
CA LYS A 339 -9.36 -6.74 0.75
C LYS A 339 -7.94 -6.92 0.22
N SER A 340 -7.74 -6.83 -1.09
CA SER A 340 -6.46 -7.06 -1.74
C SER A 340 -5.47 -5.92 -1.49
N SER A 341 -5.91 -4.66 -1.38
CA SER A 341 -5.02 -3.53 -1.04
C SER A 341 -4.36 -3.70 0.33
N LYS A 342 -4.99 -4.42 1.27
CA LYS A 342 -4.38 -4.74 2.58
C LYS A 342 -3.24 -5.75 2.49
N SER A 343 -3.19 -6.60 1.46
CA SER A 343 -2.14 -7.60 1.27
C SER A 343 -0.96 -7.09 0.43
N LEU A 344 -1.14 -5.95 -0.25
CA LEU A 344 -0.08 -5.21 -0.92
C LEU A 344 0.82 -4.55 0.13
N GLU A 345 1.70 -5.32 0.77
CA GLU A 345 2.74 -4.76 1.65
C GLU A 345 3.91 -4.24 0.82
N PHE A 346 4.58 -3.20 1.33
CA PHE A 346 5.85 -2.74 0.76
C PHE A 346 6.88 -3.86 0.85
N ILE A 347 7.33 -4.38 -0.29
CA ILE A 347 8.45 -5.32 -0.32
C ILE A 347 9.72 -4.50 -0.50
N ASN A 348 10.51 -4.38 0.55
CA ASN A 348 11.84 -3.78 0.44
C ASN A 348 12.75 -4.74 -0.31
N THR A 349 12.92 -4.52 -1.60
CA THR A 349 13.81 -5.33 -2.44
C THR A 349 15.25 -4.82 -2.25
N SER A 350 15.91 -5.32 -1.21
CA SER A 350 17.35 -5.15 -1.07
C SER A 350 18.07 -6.25 -1.84
N GLY A 351 18.86 -5.89 -2.84
CA GLY A 351 19.66 -6.82 -3.64
C GLY A 351 19.44 -6.68 -5.14
N ASP A 352 20.06 -7.57 -5.91
CA ASP A 352 19.88 -7.62 -7.36
C ASP A 352 18.49 -8.18 -7.72
N SER A 353 17.93 -7.70 -8.84
CA SER A 353 16.69 -8.19 -9.43
C SER A 353 16.71 -9.71 -9.57
N ILE A 354 15.65 -10.37 -9.11
CA ILE A 354 15.53 -11.81 -9.11
C ILE A 354 14.65 -12.36 -10.23
N LEU A 355 13.91 -11.50 -10.93
CA LEU A 355 13.11 -11.84 -12.10
C LEU A 355 13.78 -11.31 -13.38
N SER A 356 13.50 -11.97 -14.50
CA SER A 356 13.95 -11.55 -15.83
C SER A 356 12.95 -12.02 -16.88
N LEU A 357 11.70 -11.59 -16.72
CA LEU A 357 10.58 -12.01 -17.57
C LEU A 357 10.57 -11.24 -18.89
N GLU A 358 10.07 -11.86 -19.96
CA GLU A 358 9.94 -11.22 -21.28
C GLU A 358 8.91 -10.07 -21.24
N GLU A 359 9.32 -8.87 -21.66
CA GLU A 359 8.49 -7.66 -21.66
C GLU A 359 8.00 -7.23 -23.05
N GLY A 360 8.18 -8.07 -24.09
CA GLY A 360 7.93 -7.68 -25.48
C GLY A 360 8.99 -6.73 -26.04
N LYS A 361 8.91 -6.39 -27.33
CA LYS A 361 9.84 -5.45 -27.99
C LYS A 361 9.49 -4.01 -27.61
N GLU A 362 10.50 -3.19 -27.27
CA GLU A 362 10.30 -1.74 -27.10
C GLU A 362 9.84 -1.12 -28.42
N ASP A 363 8.57 -0.71 -28.53
CA ASP A 363 8.13 0.18 -29.61
C ASP A 363 8.58 1.61 -29.30
N VAL A 364 9.87 1.89 -29.51
CA VAL A 364 10.41 3.26 -29.56
C VAL A 364 10.01 3.88 -30.89
N ASN A 365 8.73 4.20 -31.10
CA ASN A 365 8.28 4.98 -32.25
C ASN A 365 7.00 5.77 -31.91
N GLY A 366 7.14 6.73 -31.01
CA GLY A 366 6.19 7.82 -30.85
C GLY A 366 6.83 9.13 -31.28
N THR A 367 6.99 9.36 -32.60
CA THR A 367 6.93 10.64 -33.36
C THR A 367 7.64 10.54 -34.73
N GLU A 368 6.94 10.01 -35.74
CA GLU A 368 7.14 10.43 -37.14
C GLU A 368 5.80 10.90 -37.70
N GLU A 369 5.30 12.03 -37.22
CA GLU A 369 4.34 12.85 -37.96
C GLU A 369 4.86 14.29 -38.01
N ASN A 370 5.67 14.57 -39.04
CA ASN A 370 5.58 15.76 -39.87
C ASN A 370 6.71 15.74 -40.93
N LYS A 371 6.48 14.95 -41.97
CA LYS A 371 6.99 15.24 -43.32
C LYS A 371 5.81 15.31 -44.27
N LYS A 372 5.25 16.50 -44.41
CA LYS A 372 4.82 17.08 -45.68
C LYS A 372 4.70 18.59 -45.56
#